data_AF-A0A7Y5KH69-F1
#
_entry.id   AF-A0A7Y5KH69-F1
#
_cell.length_a   1.000
_cell.length_b   1.000
_cell.length_c   1.000
_cell.angle_alpha   90.00
_cell.angle_beta   90.00
_cell.angle_gamma   90.00
#
_symmetry.space_group_name_H-M   'P 1'
#
loop_
_entity.id
_entity.type
_entity.pdbx_description
1 polymer ?
#
loop_
_entity_poly.entity_id
_entity_poly.type
_entity_poly.pdbx_seq_one_letter_code
_entity_poly.pdbx_strand_id
1 'polypeptide(L)'
;MLHRSVLGSYVHDDSRFLLMLHRRDLKAWLQELVLYHGADLLGLLQIVPSIGRRPDTTLGELLNWMMLRESALPMDRLRVQFYARAAHVFRPRQREREDTLTFEVSEFLNLLEMAEVFRANLYPEEQRQLYDLLTLEDFKEEQFYWGRFIGQLEQEAKDMLSIWRIRQWPKARVQLLYELTNYVNLPDLG
;
A
#
# COMPACT_ATOMS: atom_id res chain seq x y z
N MET A 1 3.26 15.89 18.85
CA MET A 1 4.66 15.42 18.98
C MET A 1 4.92 14.43 17.83
N LEU A 2 5.27 14.87 16.61
CA LEU A 2 5.62 13.96 15.51
C LEU A 2 6.52 14.61 14.44
N HIS A 3 7.35 15.59 14.82
CA HIS A 3 8.44 16.09 13.97
C HIS A 3 9.54 15.05 13.66
N ARG A 4 9.40 13.79 14.10
CA ARG A 4 10.41 12.74 13.92
C ARG A 4 10.24 11.88 12.67
N SER A 5 9.07 11.89 12.01
CA SER A 5 8.81 11.04 10.83
C SER A 5 9.14 11.70 9.49
N VAL A 6 9.18 13.04 9.47
CA VAL A 6 9.45 13.83 8.26
C VAL A 6 10.95 14.03 8.09
N LEU A 7 11.49 13.50 6.99
CA LEU A 7 12.88 13.64 6.59
C LEU A 7 13.15 14.95 5.85
N GLY A 8 12.13 15.51 5.21
CA GLY A 8 12.20 16.78 4.52
C GLY A 8 10.85 17.17 3.93
N SER A 9 10.63 18.47 3.76
CA SER A 9 9.42 19.02 3.17
C SER A 9 9.76 20.20 2.29
N TYR A 10 9.02 20.35 1.19
CA TYR A 10 9.08 21.50 0.31
C TYR A 10 7.66 21.92 -0.04
N VAL A 11 7.31 23.19 0.24
CA VAL A 11 6.04 23.78 -0.17
C VAL A 11 6.29 24.53 -1.47
N HIS A 12 5.58 24.15 -2.53
CA HIS A 12 5.73 24.79 -3.82
C HIS A 12 4.82 26.03 -3.93
N ASP A 13 3.55 25.86 -3.54
CA ASP A 13 2.52 26.89 -3.53
C ASP A 13 1.43 26.55 -2.50
N ASP A 14 0.35 27.35 -2.46
CA ASP A 14 -0.78 27.19 -1.51
C ASP A 14 -1.54 25.86 -1.66
N SER A 15 -1.33 25.13 -2.75
CA SER A 15 -2.04 23.89 -3.10
C SER A 15 -1.13 22.68 -3.28
N ARG A 16 0.19 22.86 -3.27
CA ARG A 16 1.16 21.82 -3.61
C ARG A 16 2.33 21.79 -2.65
N PHE A 17 2.62 20.57 -2.19
CA PHE A 17 3.78 20.30 -1.37
C PHE A 17 4.41 18.95 -1.76
N LEU A 18 5.67 18.80 -1.40
CA LEU A 18 6.42 17.56 -1.43
C LEU A 18 6.83 17.22 0.00
N LEU A 19 6.58 15.98 0.40
CA LEU A 19 6.93 15.46 1.71
C LEU A 19 7.77 14.19 1.55
N MET A 20 8.88 14.13 2.28
CA MET A 20 9.70 12.94 2.40
C MET A 20 9.58 12.41 3.83
N LEU A 21 9.21 11.14 3.97
CA LEU A 21 9.06 10.46 5.25
C LEU A 21 9.63 9.04 5.17
N HIS A 22 9.91 8.43 6.33
CA HIS A 22 10.19 7.00 6.35
C HIS A 22 8.92 6.22 5.98
N ARG A 23 9.04 5.24 5.08
CA ARG A 23 7.89 4.47 4.56
C ARG A 23 6.98 3.85 5.63
N ARG A 24 7.54 3.52 6.81
CA ARG A 24 6.83 2.91 7.94
C ARG A 24 5.99 3.92 8.74
N ASP A 25 6.27 5.20 8.59
CA ASP A 25 5.53 6.27 9.26
C ASP A 25 4.34 6.74 8.42
N LEU A 26 4.15 6.19 7.21
CA LEU A 26 3.11 6.61 6.27
C LEU A 26 1.71 6.49 6.86
N LYS A 27 1.41 5.36 7.51
CA LYS A 27 0.10 5.11 8.12
C LYS A 27 -0.19 6.15 9.21
N ALA A 28 0.73 6.31 10.16
CA ALA A 28 0.58 7.27 11.25
C ALA A 28 0.41 8.70 10.72
N TRP A 29 1.21 9.10 9.73
CA TRP A 29 1.11 10.42 9.12
C TRP A 29 -0.24 10.65 8.42
N LEU A 30 -0.74 9.66 7.67
CA LEU A 30 -2.07 9.76 7.04
C LEU A 30 -3.21 9.80 8.08
N GLN A 31 -3.10 9.03 9.16
CA GLN A 31 -4.09 9.04 10.24
C GLN A 31 -4.14 10.39 10.93
N GLU A 32 -2.99 11.01 11.23
CA GLU A 32 -2.95 12.36 11.78
C GLU A 32 -3.56 13.37 10.81
N LEU A 33 -3.20 13.30 9.53
CA LEU A 33 -3.73 14.20 8.50
C LEU A 33 -5.27 14.17 8.46
N VAL A 34 -5.85 12.96 8.48
CA VAL A 34 -7.30 12.77 8.50
C VAL A 34 -7.92 13.18 9.84
N LEU A 35 -7.24 12.95 10.97
CA LEU A 35 -7.73 13.34 12.29
C LEU A 35 -7.84 14.88 12.42
N TYR A 36 -6.83 15.61 11.94
CA TYR A 36 -6.78 17.07 12.07
C TYR A 36 -7.69 17.80 11.08
N HIS A 37 -7.80 17.30 9.84
CA HIS A 37 -8.51 18.00 8.77
C HIS A 37 -9.86 17.35 8.40
N GLY A 38 -10.12 16.13 8.86
CA GLY A 38 -11.41 15.46 8.68
C GLY A 38 -11.83 15.30 7.22
N ALA A 39 -13.14 15.44 6.98
CA ALA A 39 -13.76 15.34 5.66
C ALA A 39 -13.53 16.57 4.77
N ASP A 40 -12.98 17.65 5.33
CA ASP A 40 -12.77 18.92 4.61
C ASP A 40 -11.51 18.88 3.73
N LEU A 41 -10.66 17.86 3.92
CA LEU A 41 -9.46 17.69 3.13
C LEU A 41 -9.82 17.14 1.73
N LEU A 42 -9.64 17.98 0.72
CA LEU A 42 -9.85 17.66 -0.68
C LEU A 42 -8.51 17.69 -1.42
N GLY A 43 -8.30 16.77 -2.34
CA GLY A 43 -7.08 16.78 -3.14
C GLY A 43 -6.57 15.40 -3.52
N LEU A 44 -5.32 15.36 -3.95
CA LEU A 44 -4.63 14.16 -4.38
C LEU A 44 -3.28 14.04 -3.66
N LEU A 45 -3.09 12.93 -2.95
CA LEU A 45 -1.78 12.51 -2.44
C LEU A 45 -1.21 11.45 -3.37
N GLN A 46 -0.10 11.75 -4.01
CA GLN A 46 0.63 10.77 -4.81
C GLN A 46 1.81 10.24 -3.98
N ILE A 47 1.75 8.97 -3.59
CA ILE A 47 2.75 8.30 -2.75
C ILE A 47 3.63 7.45 -3.64
N VAL A 48 4.93 7.73 -3.62
CA VAL A 48 5.93 7.01 -4.43
C VAL A 48 7.21 6.80 -3.62
N PRO A 49 7.87 5.63 -3.70
CA PRO A 49 9.15 5.44 -3.07
C PRO A 49 10.21 6.32 -3.74
N SER A 50 11.20 6.74 -2.97
CA SER A 50 12.39 7.39 -3.51
C SER A 50 13.02 6.50 -4.58
N ILE A 51 13.40 7.10 -5.71
CA ILE A 51 14.19 6.42 -6.72
C ILE A 51 15.52 6.06 -6.04
N GLY A 52 15.82 4.76 -5.89
CA GLY A 52 17.15 4.34 -5.47
C GLY A 52 18.21 4.79 -6.48
N ARG A 53 19.45 4.31 -6.36
CA ARG A 53 20.47 4.53 -7.41
C ARG A 53 20.12 3.75 -8.69
N ARG A 54 19.14 4.22 -9.45
CA ARG A 54 18.88 3.78 -10.82
C ARG A 54 19.47 4.83 -11.77
N PRO A 55 20.31 4.42 -12.73
CA PRO A 55 20.97 5.36 -13.64
C PRO A 55 19.99 6.07 -14.58
N ASP A 56 18.83 5.47 -14.87
CA ASP A 56 17.99 5.86 -16.00
C ASP A 56 16.73 6.66 -15.62
N THR A 57 16.62 7.13 -14.37
CA THR A 57 15.46 7.93 -13.95
C THR A 57 15.83 8.92 -12.87
N THR A 58 15.60 10.20 -13.16
CA THR A 58 15.81 11.28 -12.19
C THR A 58 14.55 11.55 -11.37
N LEU A 59 14.72 12.10 -10.16
CA LEU A 59 13.58 12.54 -9.34
C LEU A 59 12.76 13.62 -10.07
N GLY A 60 13.42 14.50 -10.84
CA GLY A 60 12.77 15.53 -11.63
C GLY A 60 11.83 14.96 -12.70
N GLU A 61 12.26 13.92 -13.43
CA GLU A 61 11.40 13.24 -14.40
C GLU A 61 10.18 12.60 -13.73
N LEU A 62 10.38 11.94 -12.58
CA LEU A 62 9.29 11.33 -11.83
C LEU A 62 8.25 12.37 -11.41
N LEU A 63 8.68 13.48 -10.83
CA LEU A 63 7.79 14.57 -10.40
C LEU A 63 7.03 15.18 -11.59
N ASN A 64 7.70 15.37 -12.73
CA ASN A 64 7.05 15.87 -13.94
C ASN A 64 5.92 14.94 -14.41
N TRP A 65 6.15 13.62 -14.41
CA TRP A 65 5.11 12.64 -14.76
C TRP A 65 3.94 12.62 -13.77
N MET A 66 4.21 12.82 -12.48
CA MET A 66 3.18 12.91 -11.44
C MET A 66 2.32 14.18 -11.61
N MET A 67 2.95 15.33 -11.88
CA MET A 67 2.25 16.59 -12.11
C MET A 67 1.37 16.54 -13.36
N LEU A 68 1.84 15.92 -14.45
CA LEU A 68 1.07 15.79 -15.69
C LEU A 68 -0.27 15.05 -15.48
N ARG A 69 -0.36 14.22 -14.44
CA ARG A 69 -1.53 13.36 -14.14
C ARG A 69 -2.49 13.94 -13.11
N GLU A 70 -2.09 15.01 -12.42
CA GLU A 70 -2.88 15.66 -11.37
C GLU A 70 -4.27 16.11 -11.86
N SER A 71 -4.39 16.45 -13.15
CA SER A 71 -5.61 16.99 -13.78
C SER A 71 -6.73 15.99 -14.04
N ALA A 72 -6.49 14.68 -13.84
CA ALA A 72 -7.43 13.64 -14.26
C ALA A 72 -8.46 13.23 -13.20
N LEU A 73 -8.31 13.66 -11.95
CA LEU A 73 -9.17 13.22 -10.84
C LEU A 73 -10.05 14.35 -10.30
N PRO A 74 -11.32 14.06 -9.95
CA PRO A 74 -12.19 15.03 -9.31
C PRO A 74 -11.67 15.36 -7.90
N MET A 75 -11.71 16.65 -7.55
CA MET A 75 -11.31 17.18 -6.24
C MET A 75 -12.48 17.14 -5.25
N ASP A 76 -13.23 16.04 -5.24
CA ASP A 76 -14.44 15.85 -4.42
C ASP A 76 -14.16 15.22 -3.05
N ARG A 77 -12.96 14.66 -2.87
CA ARG A 77 -12.49 14.03 -1.63
C ARG A 77 -10.96 13.94 -1.64
N LEU A 78 -10.34 13.60 -0.51
CA LEU A 78 -8.93 13.22 -0.52
C LEU A 78 -8.74 11.84 -1.16
N ARG A 79 -8.02 11.82 -2.29
CA ARG A 79 -7.63 10.59 -2.99
C ARG A 79 -6.15 10.29 -2.77
N VAL A 80 -5.82 9.02 -2.72
CA VAL A 80 -4.44 8.52 -2.63
C VAL A 80 -4.11 7.76 -3.90
N GLN A 81 -3.10 8.19 -4.64
CA GLN A 81 -2.47 7.41 -5.70
C GLN A 81 -1.21 6.75 -5.15
N PHE A 82 -1.23 5.43 -5.03
CA PHE A 82 -0.14 4.66 -4.44
C PHE A 82 0.69 3.91 -5.48
N TYR A 83 1.97 4.25 -5.55
CA TYR A 83 2.94 3.59 -6.41
C TYR A 83 3.91 2.78 -5.55
N ALA A 84 3.77 1.46 -5.51
CA ALA A 84 4.71 0.61 -4.76
C ALA A 84 6.16 0.68 -5.28
N ARG A 85 6.37 1.11 -6.53
CA ARG A 85 7.67 1.27 -7.20
C ARG A 85 7.63 2.53 -8.06
N ALA A 86 8.73 3.28 -8.12
CA ALA A 86 8.83 4.47 -8.97
C ALA A 86 8.52 4.17 -10.46
N ALA A 87 8.88 2.97 -10.94
CA ALA A 87 8.59 2.54 -12.30
C ALA A 87 7.09 2.50 -12.64
N HIS A 88 6.20 2.34 -11.64
CA HIS A 88 4.76 2.29 -11.85
C HIS A 88 4.19 3.66 -12.28
N VAL A 89 4.87 4.77 -11.98
CA VAL A 89 4.46 6.12 -12.42
C VAL A 89 4.45 6.24 -13.95
N PHE A 90 5.39 5.56 -14.62
CA PHE A 90 5.49 5.58 -16.09
C PHE A 90 4.49 4.65 -16.79
N ARG A 91 3.96 3.65 -16.08
CA ARG A 91 2.99 2.66 -16.62
C ARG A 91 1.81 2.36 -15.68
N PRO A 92 0.99 3.35 -15.32
CA PRO A 92 -0.06 3.17 -14.33
C PRO A 92 -1.34 2.55 -14.86
N ARG A 93 -1.55 2.55 -16.19
CA ARG A 93 -2.80 2.06 -16.81
C ARG A 93 -3.19 0.64 -16.38
N GLN A 94 -2.19 -0.22 -16.12
CA GLN A 94 -2.46 -1.56 -15.63
C GLN A 94 -3.08 -1.52 -14.23
N ARG A 95 -2.47 -0.78 -13.30
CA ARG A 95 -2.98 -0.65 -11.92
C ARG A 95 -4.28 0.10 -11.82
N GLU A 96 -4.49 1.09 -12.70
CA GLU A 96 -5.78 1.79 -12.84
C GLU A 96 -6.89 0.81 -13.21
N ARG A 97 -6.64 -0.12 -14.15
CA ARG A 97 -7.62 -1.14 -14.55
C ARG A 97 -7.86 -2.21 -13.50
N GLU A 98 -6.88 -2.44 -12.64
CA GLU A 98 -6.93 -3.44 -11.57
C GLU A 98 -7.46 -2.85 -10.24
N ASP A 99 -7.87 -1.57 -10.22
CA ASP A 99 -8.27 -0.83 -9.03
C ASP A 99 -7.23 -0.89 -7.89
N THR A 100 -5.94 -0.87 -8.25
CA THR A 100 -4.81 -0.94 -7.31
C THR A 100 -3.94 0.33 -7.27
N LEU A 101 -4.41 1.41 -7.91
CA LEU A 101 -3.69 2.68 -7.95
C LEU A 101 -4.31 3.77 -7.09
N THR A 102 -5.60 4.06 -7.30
CA THR A 102 -6.28 5.22 -6.73
C THR A 102 -7.30 4.77 -5.71
N PHE A 103 -7.21 5.32 -4.51
CA PHE A 103 -8.07 4.97 -3.38
C PHE A 103 -8.64 6.25 -2.76
N GLU A 104 -9.77 6.14 -2.08
CA GLU A 104 -10.10 7.13 -1.05
C GLU A 104 -9.11 6.99 0.13
N VAL A 105 -8.78 8.08 0.81
CA VAL A 105 -7.85 8.02 1.96
C VAL A 105 -8.30 7.03 3.03
N SER A 106 -9.61 6.94 3.30
CA SER A 106 -10.21 6.01 4.27
C SER A 106 -10.00 4.54 3.86
N GLU A 107 -10.22 4.24 2.58
CA GLU A 107 -9.98 2.94 1.98
C GLU A 107 -8.48 2.57 2.04
N PHE A 108 -7.60 3.51 1.71
CA PHE A 108 -6.16 3.28 1.75
C PHE A 108 -5.65 3.04 3.18
N LEU A 109 -6.17 3.78 4.16
CA LEU A 109 -5.88 3.55 5.58
C LEU A 109 -6.33 2.15 6.03
N ASN A 110 -7.51 1.69 5.59
CA ASN A 110 -7.96 0.33 5.86
C ASN A 110 -7.04 -0.72 5.23
N LEU A 111 -6.53 -0.49 4.02
CA LEU A 111 -5.55 -1.39 3.39
C LEU A 111 -4.23 -1.46 4.17
N LEU A 112 -3.76 -0.33 4.70
CA LEU A 112 -2.58 -0.30 5.58
C LEU A 112 -2.86 -1.03 6.91
N GLU A 113 -4.03 -0.87 7.49
CA GLU A 113 -4.45 -1.64 8.68
C GLU A 113 -4.44 -3.15 8.41
N MET A 114 -5.03 -3.58 7.30
CA MET A 114 -5.01 -4.98 6.88
C MET A 114 -3.57 -5.48 6.70
N ALA A 115 -2.68 -4.69 6.09
CA ALA A 115 -1.28 -5.07 5.93
C ALA A 115 -0.56 -5.23 7.29
N GLU A 116 -0.89 -4.41 8.29
CA GLU A 116 -0.34 -4.52 9.64
C GLU A 116 -0.83 -5.77 10.35
N VAL A 117 -2.15 -6.02 10.36
CA VAL A 117 -2.75 -7.24 10.92
C VAL A 117 -2.20 -8.50 10.23
N PHE A 118 -2.01 -8.43 8.91
CA PHE A 118 -1.41 -9.52 8.13
C PHE A 118 0.02 -9.84 8.60
N ARG A 119 0.84 -8.82 8.85
CA ARG A 119 2.21 -9.01 9.36
C ARG A 119 2.26 -9.45 10.81
N ALA A 120 1.25 -9.08 11.60
CA ALA A 120 1.14 -9.48 12.99
C ALA A 120 0.80 -10.96 13.13
N ASN A 121 -0.11 -11.46 12.29
CA ASN A 121 -0.65 -12.81 12.40
C ASN A 121 0.11 -13.87 11.60
N LEU A 122 0.98 -13.49 10.66
CA LEU A 122 1.73 -14.44 9.85
C LEU A 122 3.22 -14.17 9.91
N TYR A 123 3.99 -15.21 10.18
CA TYR A 123 5.45 -15.16 10.08
C TYR A 123 5.90 -14.93 8.63
N PRO A 124 7.09 -14.35 8.39
CA PRO A 124 7.60 -14.10 7.04
C PRO A 124 7.68 -15.34 6.13
N GLU A 125 7.81 -16.54 6.68
CA GLU A 125 7.77 -17.79 5.92
C GLU A 125 6.35 -18.16 5.50
N GLU A 126 5.38 -18.03 6.40
CA GLU A 126 3.96 -18.28 6.12
C GLU A 126 3.40 -17.28 5.11
N GLN A 127 3.81 -16.00 5.21
CA GLN A 127 3.48 -14.99 4.21
C GLN A 127 3.99 -15.40 2.82
N ARG A 128 5.23 -15.91 2.71
CA ARG A 128 5.78 -16.39 1.44
C ARG A 128 5.01 -17.59 0.90
N GLN A 129 4.76 -18.59 1.75
CA GLN A 129 3.97 -19.77 1.35
C GLN A 129 2.56 -19.40 0.88
N LEU A 130 1.89 -18.49 1.59
CA LEU A 130 0.57 -17.99 1.20
C LEU A 130 0.62 -17.26 -0.14
N TYR A 131 1.66 -16.47 -0.40
CA TYR A 131 1.82 -15.78 -1.68
C TYR A 131 1.95 -16.78 -2.82
N ASP A 132 2.81 -17.78 -2.64
CA ASP A 132 3.01 -18.82 -3.63
C ASP A 132 1.69 -19.54 -3.90
N LEU A 133 0.96 -19.94 -2.85
CA LEU A 133 -0.35 -20.60 -2.97
C LEU A 133 -1.40 -19.77 -3.72
N LEU A 134 -1.49 -18.48 -3.43
CA LEU A 134 -2.47 -17.59 -4.07
C LEU A 134 -2.08 -17.20 -5.51
N THR A 135 -0.84 -17.46 -5.91
CA THR A 135 -0.33 -17.14 -7.25
C THR A 135 -0.19 -18.35 -8.16
N LEU A 136 -0.33 -19.57 -7.63
CA LEU A 136 -0.38 -20.83 -8.40
C LEU A 136 -1.36 -20.77 -9.58
N GLU A 137 -1.04 -21.53 -10.62
CA GLU A 137 -1.89 -21.69 -11.81
C GLU A 137 -2.65 -23.02 -11.82
N ASP A 138 -2.19 -24.03 -11.07
CA ASP A 138 -2.83 -25.35 -10.99
C ASP A 138 -3.84 -25.45 -9.84
N PHE A 139 -5.12 -25.39 -10.19
CA PHE A 139 -6.25 -25.46 -9.26
C PHE A 139 -6.41 -26.82 -8.55
N LYS A 140 -5.90 -27.93 -9.09
CA LYS A 140 -6.08 -29.25 -8.47
C LYS A 140 -5.15 -29.46 -7.29
N GLU A 141 -3.94 -28.94 -7.36
CA GLU A 141 -2.98 -29.02 -6.27
C GLU A 141 -3.26 -27.98 -5.17
N GLU A 142 -3.91 -26.86 -5.53
CA GLU A 142 -4.22 -25.75 -4.62
C GLU A 142 -4.99 -26.20 -3.37
N GLN A 143 -6.04 -27.02 -3.52
CA GLN A 143 -6.87 -27.44 -2.38
C GLN A 143 -6.09 -28.26 -1.34
N PHE A 144 -5.23 -29.16 -1.81
CA PHE A 144 -4.42 -30.01 -0.94
C PHE A 144 -3.37 -29.17 -0.19
N TYR A 145 -2.64 -28.31 -0.89
CA TYR A 145 -1.65 -27.44 -0.25
C TYR A 145 -2.28 -26.40 0.67
N TRP A 146 -3.47 -25.89 0.33
CA TRP A 146 -4.23 -24.98 1.19
C TRP A 146 -4.59 -25.64 2.52
N GLY A 147 -5.10 -26.87 2.49
CA GLY A 147 -5.45 -27.62 3.71
C GLY A 147 -4.23 -27.83 4.62
N ARG A 148 -3.07 -28.16 4.03
CA ARG A 148 -1.82 -28.30 4.78
C ARG A 148 -1.35 -26.99 5.38
N PHE A 149 -1.38 -25.90 4.61
CA PHE A 149 -0.99 -24.57 5.05
C PHE A 149 -1.85 -24.10 6.22
N ILE A 150 -3.18 -24.14 6.09
CA ILE A 150 -4.12 -23.80 7.17
C ILE A 150 -3.93 -24.70 8.40
N GLY A 151 -3.57 -25.97 8.22
CA GLY A 151 -3.28 -26.88 9.32
C GLY A 151 -2.10 -26.44 10.20
N GLN A 152 -1.15 -25.70 9.64
CA GLN A 152 0.09 -25.27 10.29
C GLN A 152 0.00 -23.91 11.01
N LEU A 153 -0.96 -23.07 10.63
CA LEU A 153 -1.13 -21.74 11.20
C LEU A 153 -1.69 -21.77 12.64
N GLU A 154 -1.51 -20.67 13.36
CA GLU A 154 -2.23 -20.37 14.60
C GLU A 154 -3.71 -20.02 14.33
N GLN A 155 -4.56 -20.07 15.35
CA GLN A 155 -6.01 -19.92 15.19
C GLN A 155 -6.38 -18.52 14.69
N GLU A 156 -5.73 -17.48 15.23
CA GLU A 156 -5.91 -16.08 14.88
C GLU A 156 -5.62 -15.84 13.39
N ALA A 157 -4.55 -16.44 12.88
CA ALA A 157 -4.18 -16.38 11.48
C ALA A 157 -5.22 -17.06 10.58
N LYS A 158 -5.74 -18.24 10.98
CA LYS A 158 -6.80 -18.93 10.23
C LYS A 158 -8.07 -18.11 10.15
N ASP A 159 -8.48 -17.54 11.28
CA ASP A 159 -9.69 -16.73 11.38
C ASP A 159 -9.56 -15.47 10.51
N MET A 160 -8.43 -14.77 10.57
CA MET A 160 -8.13 -13.64 9.70
C MET A 160 -8.28 -14.01 8.21
N LEU A 161 -7.60 -15.07 7.76
CA LEU A 161 -7.63 -15.48 6.34
C LEU A 161 -9.04 -15.93 5.89
N SER A 162 -9.78 -16.58 6.78
CA SER A 162 -11.16 -17.03 6.55
C SER A 162 -12.12 -15.84 6.42
N ILE A 163 -12.08 -14.90 7.37
CA ILE A 163 -12.90 -13.67 7.38
C ILE A 163 -12.63 -12.85 6.12
N TRP A 164 -11.37 -12.70 5.75
CA TRP A 164 -10.98 -11.94 4.55
C TRP A 164 -11.35 -12.65 3.24
N ARG A 165 -11.64 -13.95 3.28
CA ARG A 165 -11.86 -14.79 2.09
C ARG A 165 -10.73 -14.63 1.07
N ILE A 166 -9.49 -14.60 1.55
CA ILE A 166 -8.32 -14.18 0.76
C ILE A 166 -8.10 -15.02 -0.51
N ARG A 167 -8.53 -16.28 -0.50
CA ARG A 167 -8.49 -17.18 -1.67
C ARG A 167 -9.26 -16.67 -2.88
N GLN A 168 -10.28 -15.85 -2.65
CA GLN A 168 -11.14 -15.32 -3.70
C GLN A 168 -10.65 -13.96 -4.21
N TRP A 169 -9.56 -13.44 -3.66
CA TRP A 169 -9.06 -12.13 -4.05
C TRP A 169 -8.42 -12.17 -5.44
N PRO A 170 -8.59 -11.11 -6.24
CA PRO A 170 -7.81 -10.93 -7.46
C PRO A 170 -6.31 -10.93 -7.17
N LYS A 171 -5.49 -11.53 -8.06
CA LYS A 171 -4.02 -11.57 -7.92
C LYS A 171 -3.41 -10.17 -7.68
N ALA A 172 -3.93 -9.15 -8.36
CA ALA A 172 -3.50 -7.76 -8.17
C ALA A 172 -3.75 -7.24 -6.73
N ARG A 173 -4.88 -7.60 -6.12
CA ARG A 173 -5.20 -7.22 -4.73
C ARG A 173 -4.30 -7.95 -3.73
N VAL A 174 -4.00 -9.22 -3.97
CA VAL A 174 -3.01 -9.97 -3.19
C VAL A 174 -1.65 -9.27 -3.31
N GLN A 175 -1.17 -8.99 -4.52
CA GLN A 175 0.09 -8.29 -4.72
C GLN A 175 0.14 -6.93 -4.00
N LEU A 176 -0.94 -6.15 -4.05
CA LEU A 176 -1.03 -4.88 -3.34
C LEU A 176 -0.86 -5.05 -1.83
N LEU A 177 -1.52 -6.04 -1.21
CA LEU A 177 -1.36 -6.33 0.22
C LEU A 177 0.12 -6.58 0.56
N TYR A 178 0.79 -7.44 -0.21
CA TYR A 178 2.22 -7.74 -0.01
C TYR A 178 3.11 -6.51 -0.22
N GLU A 179 2.79 -5.63 -1.16
CA GLU A 179 3.51 -4.38 -1.35
C GLU A 179 3.37 -3.46 -0.13
N LEU A 180 2.16 -3.35 0.43
CA LEU A 180 1.84 -2.53 1.60
C LEU A 180 2.50 -3.04 2.89
N THR A 181 2.83 -4.33 3.00
CA THR A 181 3.61 -4.85 4.16
C THR A 181 4.95 -4.12 4.36
N ASN A 182 5.51 -3.52 3.29
CA ASN A 182 6.74 -2.73 3.37
C ASN A 182 6.55 -1.33 3.99
N TYR A 183 5.30 -0.88 4.13
CA TYR A 183 4.91 0.46 4.60
C TYR A 183 4.31 0.46 6.01
N VAL A 184 4.20 -0.70 6.64
CA VAL A 184 3.68 -0.84 8.00
C VAL A 184 4.78 -1.34 8.94
N ASN A 185 4.64 -1.03 10.23
CA ASN A 185 5.51 -1.57 11.25
C ASN A 185 5.24 -3.07 11.46
N LEU A 186 6.21 -3.76 12.07
CA LEU A 186 5.88 -4.99 12.78
C LEU A 186 5.17 -4.55 14.07
N PRO A 187 4.13 -5.25 14.53
CA PRO A 187 3.69 -5.04 15.90
C PRO A 187 4.90 -5.25 16.82
N ASP A 188 5.08 -4.35 17.78
CA ASP A 188 6.00 -4.60 18.87
C ASP A 188 5.47 -5.83 19.62
N LEU A 189 6.15 -6.97 19.45
CA LEU A 189 5.92 -8.14 20.28
C LEU A 189 6.44 -7.80 21.67
N GLY A 190 5.57 -7.16 22.47
CA GLY A 190 5.80 -6.84 23.88
C GLY A 190 5.90 -8.08 24.74
#